data_AF-A0A973XFT0-F1
#
_entry.id   AF-A0A973XFT0-F1
#
_cell.length_a   1.000
_cell.length_b   1.000
_cell.length_c   1.000
_cell.angle_alpha   90.00
_cell.angle_beta   90.00
_cell.angle_gamma   90.00
#
_symmetry.space_group_name_H-M   'P 1'
#
loop_
_entity.id
_entity.type
_entity.pdbx_description
1 polymer ?
#
loop_
_entity_poly.entity_id
_entity_poly.type
_entity_poly.pdbx_seq_one_letter_code
_entity_poly.pdbx_strand_id
1 'polypeptide(L)'
;MARGGYRPGAGRPAGPRPAKIVTELEKAAKAAALVARAERAERAAAPPSLPQSPPAPGVSMLTGGDPSAVAVPPPGGFKTALEFAMAVINDPAAAMNARTALAIAAMPYQHPKLAEKTTKKDEAAAAARKAASAGRYAPPAPPRLAVDNTTA
;
A
#
# COMPACT_ATOMS: atom_id res chain seq x y z
N MET A 1 -12.33 -21.22 39.53
CA MET A 1 -10.87 -21.47 39.55
C MET A 1 -10.17 -20.41 38.72
N ALA A 2 -9.33 -19.57 39.33
CA ALA A 2 -8.62 -18.51 38.61
C ALA A 2 -7.49 -19.10 37.76
N ARG A 3 -7.52 -18.89 36.43
CA ARG A 3 -6.41 -19.25 35.53
C ARG A 3 -5.27 -18.28 35.78
N GLY A 4 -4.18 -18.78 36.38
CA GLY A 4 -2.97 -18.00 36.65
C GLY A 4 -2.42 -17.39 35.36
N GLY A 5 -2.40 -16.06 35.30
CA GLY A 5 -1.77 -15.32 34.22
C GLY A 5 -0.25 -15.57 34.16
N TYR A 6 0.33 -15.17 33.03
CA TYR A 6 1.74 -15.34 32.69
C TYR A 6 2.65 -14.82 33.81
N ARG A 7 3.31 -15.74 34.53
CA ARG A 7 4.29 -15.37 35.57
C ARG A 7 5.70 -15.38 34.98
N PRO A 8 6.46 -14.28 35.07
CA PRO A 8 7.88 -14.31 34.73
C PRO A 8 8.57 -15.35 35.62
N GLY A 9 9.14 -16.40 35.01
CA GLY A 9 9.77 -17.52 35.69
C GLY A 9 8.94 -18.81 35.78
N ALA A 10 7.61 -18.77 35.61
CA ALA A 10 6.79 -19.98 35.55
C ALA A 10 6.49 -20.34 34.09
N GLY A 11 7.40 -21.12 33.50
CA GLY A 11 7.17 -21.96 32.32
C GLY A 11 6.40 -21.32 31.17
N ARG A 12 7.11 -20.64 30.25
CA ARG A 12 6.63 -20.60 28.86
C ARG A 12 6.43 -22.04 28.39
N PRO A 13 5.34 -22.38 27.68
CA PRO A 13 5.27 -23.66 26.99
C PRO A 13 6.50 -23.76 26.08
N ALA A 14 7.24 -24.86 26.20
CA ALA A 14 8.46 -25.07 25.44
C ALA A 14 8.13 -24.96 23.95
N GLY A 15 8.78 -24.01 23.27
CA GLY A 15 8.70 -23.91 21.82
C GLY A 15 9.09 -25.23 21.15
N PRO A 16 8.76 -25.41 19.86
CA PRO A 16 9.12 -26.62 19.15
C PRO A 16 10.64 -26.86 19.26
N ARG A 17 11.01 -28.03 19.77
CA ARG A 17 12.41 -28.44 19.91
C ARG A 17 13.08 -28.41 18.54
N PRO A 18 14.37 -28.02 18.43
CA PRO A 18 15.04 -27.84 17.13
C PRO A 18 15.00 -29.11 16.27
N ALA A 19 15.06 -30.29 16.90
CA ALA A 19 14.93 -31.59 16.22
C ALA A 19 13.57 -31.80 15.51
N LYS A 20 12.47 -31.20 16.00
CA LYS A 20 11.15 -31.30 15.34
C LYS A 20 11.04 -30.36 14.15
N ILE A 21 11.71 -29.21 14.20
CA ILE A 21 11.70 -28.20 13.13
C ILE A 21 12.44 -28.75 11.90
N VAL A 22 13.60 -29.40 12.09
CA VAL A 22 14.35 -29.99 10.98
C VAL A 22 13.58 -31.12 10.29
N THR A 23 12.88 -31.97 11.05
CA THR A 23 12.07 -33.05 10.46
C THR A 23 10.85 -32.55 9.67
N GLU A 24 10.26 -31.43 10.08
CA GLU A 24 9.13 -30.80 9.38
C GLU A 24 9.61 -30.14 8.08
N LEU A 25 10.77 -29.48 8.09
CA LEU A 25 11.39 -28.90 6.91
C LEU A 25 11.80 -29.97 5.88
N GLU A 26 12.34 -31.10 6.33
CA GLU A 26 12.67 -32.23 5.45
C GLU A 26 11.42 -32.87 4.84
N LYS A 27 10.34 -33.00 5.61
CA LYS A 27 9.04 -33.49 5.10
C LYS A 27 8.44 -32.53 4.08
N ALA A 28 8.49 -31.23 4.34
CA ALA A 28 8.04 -30.20 3.42
C ALA A 28 8.86 -30.20 2.11
N ALA A 29 10.18 -30.37 2.20
CA ALA A 29 11.05 -30.49 1.03
C ALA A 29 10.76 -31.76 0.20
N LYS A 30 10.50 -32.90 0.84
CA LYS A 30 10.08 -34.14 0.15
C LYS A 30 8.71 -34.00 -0.51
N ALA A 31 7.77 -33.32 0.13
CA ALA A 31 6.45 -33.05 -0.44
C ALA A 31 6.55 -32.14 -1.68
N ALA A 32 7.34 -31.06 -1.59
CA ALA A 32 7.58 -30.16 -2.73
C ALA A 32 8.27 -30.88 -3.90
N ALA A 33 9.22 -31.78 -3.63
CA ALA A 33 9.86 -32.60 -4.66
C ALA A 33 8.89 -33.57 -5.35
N LEU A 34 7.90 -34.10 -4.61
CA LEU A 34 6.88 -34.99 -5.15
C LEU A 34 5.88 -34.22 -6.03
N VAL A 35 5.50 -33.01 -5.62
CA VAL A 35 4.66 -32.09 -6.44
C VAL A 35 5.40 -31.69 -7.71
N ALA A 36 6.67 -31.29 -7.63
CA ALA A 36 7.47 -30.95 -8.81
C ALA A 36 7.68 -32.15 -9.77
N ARG A 37 7.75 -33.37 -9.23
CA ARG A 37 7.83 -34.60 -10.04
C ARG A 37 6.49 -34.95 -10.69
N ALA A 38 5.37 -34.68 -10.02
CA ALA A 38 4.03 -34.82 -10.58
C ALA A 38 3.79 -33.78 -11.70
N GLU A 39 4.15 -32.52 -11.48
CA GLU A 39 4.03 -31.46 -12.50
C GLU A 39 4.95 -31.71 -13.71
N ARG A 40 6.14 -32.29 -13.50
CA ARG A 40 7.04 -32.67 -14.60
C ARG A 40 6.54 -33.92 -15.34
N ALA A 41 5.86 -34.84 -14.67
CA ALA A 41 5.19 -35.98 -15.31
C ALA A 41 3.98 -35.53 -16.14
N GLU A 42 3.25 -34.51 -15.66
CA GLU A 42 2.15 -33.88 -16.41
C GLU A 42 2.67 -33.09 -17.62
N ARG A 43 3.79 -32.36 -17.48
CA ARG A 43 4.48 -31.69 -18.61
C ARG A 43 5.11 -32.67 -19.61
N ALA A 44 5.41 -33.91 -19.20
CA ALA A 44 5.96 -34.95 -20.07
C ALA A 44 4.88 -35.74 -20.84
N ALA A 45 3.60 -35.55 -20.50
CA ALA A 45 2.46 -36.11 -21.23
C ALA A 45 1.90 -35.15 -22.30
N ALA A 46 2.43 -33.92 -22.41
CA ALA A 46 2.10 -32.98 -23.48
C ALA A 46 3.22 -32.98 -24.55
N PRO A 47 2.92 -33.08 -25.86
CA PRO A 47 3.94 -33.13 -26.90
C PRO A 47 4.74 -31.80 -26.96
N PRO A 48 6.07 -31.85 -27.23
CA PRO A 48 6.91 -30.66 -27.25
C PRO A 48 6.59 -29.76 -28.45
N SER A 49 6.28 -28.50 -28.17
CA SER A 49 5.99 -27.45 -29.15
C SER A 49 7.23 -27.06 -29.98
N LEU A 50 7.06 -26.90 -31.30
CA LEU A 50 8.06 -26.31 -32.20
C LEU A 50 8.38 -24.84 -31.82
N PRO A 51 9.64 -24.39 -31.91
CA PRO A 51 10.04 -23.01 -31.65
C PRO A 51 9.88 -22.15 -32.91
N GLN A 52 9.23 -20.99 -32.82
CA GLN A 52 9.28 -19.98 -33.88
C GLN A 52 9.55 -18.59 -33.31
N SER A 53 10.63 -17.96 -33.79
CA SER A 53 10.77 -16.52 -34.11
C SER A 53 12.21 -16.24 -34.64
N PRO A 54 12.54 -15.16 -35.41
CA PRO A 54 11.80 -14.28 -36.39
C PRO A 54 12.66 -14.05 -37.69
N PRO A 55 12.55 -12.99 -38.58
CA PRO A 55 11.54 -11.91 -38.81
C PRO A 55 11.05 -11.66 -40.30
N ALA A 56 9.81 -11.14 -40.43
CA ALA A 56 9.22 -10.14 -41.37
C ALA A 56 9.42 -10.20 -42.93
N PRO A 57 8.69 -9.41 -43.77
CA PRO A 57 7.45 -8.63 -43.60
C PRO A 57 6.34 -9.00 -44.63
N GLY A 58 5.07 -8.84 -44.28
CA GLY A 58 3.97 -9.07 -45.22
C GLY A 58 2.66 -8.47 -44.75
N VAL A 59 2.39 -7.27 -45.25
CA VAL A 59 1.11 -6.55 -45.24
C VAL A 59 -0.14 -7.45 -45.22
N SER A 60 -1.04 -7.22 -44.27
CA SER A 60 -2.47 -7.30 -44.55
C SER A 60 -3.22 -6.32 -43.66
N MET A 61 -3.72 -5.29 -44.32
CA MET A 61 -4.55 -4.22 -43.80
C MET A 61 -5.99 -4.72 -43.54
N LEU A 62 -6.70 -3.99 -42.68
CA LEU A 62 -8.17 -3.79 -42.69
C LEU A 62 -9.06 -4.93 -42.13
N THR A 63 -9.30 -4.87 -40.82
CA THR A 63 -10.67 -4.88 -40.25
C THR A 63 -10.57 -4.12 -38.93
N GLY A 64 -11.12 -2.91 -38.79
CA GLY A 64 -12.56 -2.64 -38.93
C GLY A 64 -13.19 -2.79 -37.55
N GLY A 65 -12.79 -1.95 -36.59
CA GLY A 65 -13.24 -2.02 -35.21
C GLY A 65 -12.63 -0.91 -34.39
N ASP A 66 -13.12 0.31 -34.61
CA ASP A 66 -12.88 1.46 -33.75
C ASP A 66 -13.06 1.12 -32.26
N PRO A 67 -12.04 1.29 -31.40
CA PRO A 67 -12.27 1.73 -30.04
C PRO A 67 -12.22 3.26 -30.00
N SER A 68 -12.84 3.93 -30.99
CA SER A 68 -13.21 5.35 -30.91
C SER A 68 -14.43 5.50 -30.00
N ALA A 69 -14.23 5.15 -28.75
CA ALA A 69 -14.92 5.76 -27.63
C ALA A 69 -13.85 6.03 -26.58
N VAL A 70 -12.82 6.79 -26.98
CA VAL A 70 -11.98 7.54 -26.05
C VAL A 70 -12.94 8.52 -25.40
N ALA A 71 -13.52 8.11 -24.27
CA ALA A 71 -14.29 8.98 -23.41
C ALA A 71 -13.38 10.16 -23.08
N VAL A 72 -13.68 11.28 -23.74
CA VAL A 72 -12.97 12.54 -23.62
C VAL A 72 -12.98 12.88 -22.13
N PRO A 73 -11.82 12.95 -21.45
CA PRO A 73 -11.79 13.45 -20.09
C PRO A 73 -12.29 14.91 -20.11
N PRO A 74 -12.98 15.37 -19.05
CA PRO A 74 -13.52 16.72 -19.00
C PRO A 74 -12.43 17.76 -19.35
N PRO A 75 -12.76 18.83 -20.10
CA PRO A 75 -11.79 19.81 -20.58
C PRO A 75 -11.25 20.61 -19.38
N GLY A 76 -10.15 20.12 -18.84
CA GLY A 76 -9.45 20.66 -17.69
C GLY A 76 -8.36 19.68 -17.33
N GLY A 77 -7.16 19.88 -17.90
CA GLY A 77 -6.03 18.98 -17.69
C GLY A 77 -5.82 18.64 -16.21
N PHE A 78 -5.56 17.37 -15.92
CA PHE A 78 -5.30 16.89 -14.57
C PHE A 78 -4.04 17.56 -14.02
N LYS A 79 -4.10 18.09 -12.79
CA LYS A 79 -2.96 18.77 -12.16
C LYS A 79 -1.98 17.77 -11.57
N THR A 80 -2.49 16.59 -11.21
CA THR A 80 -1.69 15.51 -10.63
C THR A 80 -2.02 14.16 -11.27
N ALA A 81 -1.06 13.24 -11.26
CA ALA A 81 -1.26 11.88 -11.76
C ALA A 81 -2.32 11.11 -10.96
N LEU A 82 -2.49 11.43 -9.67
CA LEU A 82 -3.51 10.82 -8.81
C LEU A 82 -4.92 11.26 -9.23
N GLU A 83 -5.12 12.55 -9.53
CA GLU A 83 -6.40 13.06 -10.04
C GLU A 83 -6.80 12.38 -11.35
N PHE A 84 -5.85 12.19 -12.26
CA PHE A 84 -6.07 11.43 -13.50
C PHE A 84 -6.47 9.98 -13.20
N ALA A 85 -5.74 9.30 -12.31
CA ALA A 85 -6.04 7.92 -11.94
C ALA A 85 -7.45 7.79 -11.35
N MET A 86 -7.84 8.70 -10.45
CA MET A 86 -9.17 8.69 -9.85
C MET A 86 -10.28 8.96 -10.86
N ALA A 87 -10.07 9.86 -11.83
CA ALA A 87 -11.02 10.11 -12.90
C ALA A 87 -11.25 8.88 -13.78
N VAL A 88 -10.18 8.18 -14.17
CA VAL A 88 -10.27 6.96 -15.01
C VAL A 88 -10.87 5.78 -14.24
N ILE A 89 -10.57 5.62 -12.96
CA ILE A 89 -11.15 4.56 -12.11
C ILE A 89 -12.68 4.72 -12.00
N ASN A 90 -13.17 5.96 -11.93
CA ASN A 90 -14.59 6.28 -11.77
C ASN A 90 -15.37 6.26 -13.10
N ASP A 91 -14.69 6.21 -14.24
CA ASP A 91 -15.34 6.15 -15.54
C ASP A 91 -15.83 4.71 -15.84
N PRO A 92 -17.14 4.48 -16.01
CA PRO A 92 -17.66 3.16 -16.37
C PRO A 92 -17.27 2.74 -17.80
N ALA A 93 -16.94 3.68 -18.68
CA ALA A 93 -16.57 3.41 -20.08
C ALA A 93 -15.11 2.98 -20.24
N ALA A 94 -14.25 3.25 -19.24
CA ALA A 94 -12.85 2.85 -19.28
C ALA A 94 -12.67 1.33 -19.20
N ALA A 95 -11.69 0.80 -19.95
CA ALA A 95 -11.37 -0.62 -19.96
C ALA A 95 -11.07 -1.13 -18.53
N MET A 96 -11.65 -2.28 -18.15
CA MET A 96 -11.51 -2.84 -16.81
C MET A 96 -10.04 -2.99 -16.38
N ASN A 97 -9.17 -3.47 -17.27
CA ASN A 97 -7.75 -3.65 -16.98
C ASN A 97 -7.04 -2.32 -16.68
N ALA A 98 -7.41 -1.24 -17.37
CA ALA A 98 -6.86 0.09 -17.13
C ALA A 98 -7.29 0.63 -15.76
N ARG A 99 -8.56 0.41 -15.39
CA ARG A 99 -9.07 0.77 -14.06
C ARG A 99 -8.36 0.01 -12.94
N THR A 100 -8.19 -1.30 -13.09
CA THR A 100 -7.49 -2.13 -12.09
C THR A 100 -6.03 -1.72 -11.94
N ALA A 101 -5.32 -1.49 -13.04
CA ALA A 101 -3.92 -1.07 -13.02
C ALA A 101 -3.74 0.30 -12.32
N LEU A 102 -4.62 1.26 -12.63
CA LEU A 102 -4.60 2.58 -12.00
C LEU A 102 -5.04 2.54 -10.55
N ALA A 103 -6.00 1.68 -10.18
CA ALA A 103 -6.39 1.48 -8.80
C ALA A 103 -5.23 0.95 -7.96
N ILE A 104 -4.48 -0.03 -8.48
CA ILE A 104 -3.26 -0.53 -7.82
C ILE A 104 -2.23 0.57 -7.62
N ALA A 105 -2.03 1.43 -8.63
CA ALA A 105 -1.10 2.55 -8.54
C ALA A 105 -1.56 3.63 -7.53
N ALA A 106 -2.87 3.82 -7.35
CA ALA A 106 -3.44 4.83 -6.45
C ALA A 106 -3.52 4.37 -4.98
N MET A 107 -3.64 3.07 -4.72
CA MET A 107 -3.78 2.49 -3.36
C MET A 107 -2.77 3.02 -2.33
N PRO A 108 -1.45 3.19 -2.64
CA PRO A 108 -0.48 3.67 -1.66
C PRO A 108 -0.72 5.10 -1.15
N TYR A 109 -1.53 5.87 -1.86
CA TYR A 109 -1.75 7.30 -1.61
C TYR A 109 -3.15 7.60 -1.06
N GLN A 110 -4.04 6.60 -0.98
CA GLN A 110 -5.38 6.76 -0.41
C GLN A 110 -5.38 6.93 1.12
N HIS A 111 -4.30 6.52 1.79
CA HIS A 111 -4.16 6.65 3.22
C HIS A 111 -2.91 7.49 3.57
N PRO A 112 -3.01 8.44 4.51
CA PRO A 112 -1.84 9.18 4.95
C PRO A 112 -0.81 8.17 5.48
N LYS A 113 0.42 8.32 5.02
CA LYS A 113 1.51 7.44 5.42
C LYS A 113 1.66 7.50 6.94
N LEU A 114 2.03 6.39 7.56
CA LEU A 114 2.14 6.33 9.03
C LEU A 114 3.10 7.39 9.59
N ALA A 115 4.09 7.81 8.81
CA ALA A 115 5.02 8.89 9.15
C ALA A 115 4.39 10.30 9.16
N GLU A 116 3.28 10.50 8.44
CA GLU A 116 2.57 11.78 8.31
C GLU A 116 1.28 11.81 9.13
N LYS A 117 0.82 10.66 9.64
CA LYS A 117 -0.29 10.62 10.60
C LYS A 117 0.16 11.29 11.89
N THR A 118 -0.44 12.43 12.19
CA THR A 118 -0.38 13.04 13.52
C THR A 118 -0.80 11.99 14.54
N THR A 119 0.09 11.67 15.47
CA THR A 119 -0.27 10.69 16.49
C THR A 119 -1.34 11.31 17.39
N LYS A 120 -2.19 10.48 18.02
CA LYS A 120 -3.17 10.96 19.02
C LYS A 120 -2.51 11.84 20.11
N LYS A 121 -1.22 11.61 20.37
CA LYS A 121 -0.39 12.41 21.27
C LYS A 121 -0.03 13.78 20.67
N ASP A 122 0.36 13.85 19.40
CA ASP A 122 0.66 15.12 18.72
C ASP A 122 -0.59 15.98 18.55
N GLU A 123 -1.73 15.38 18.27
CA GLU A 123 -3.02 16.08 18.20
C GLU A 123 -3.44 16.64 19.57
N ALA A 124 -3.28 15.85 20.63
CA ALA A 124 -3.51 16.31 22.00
C ALA A 124 -2.55 17.42 22.40
N ALA A 125 -1.27 17.33 22.02
CA ALA A 125 -0.29 18.38 22.28
C ALA A 125 -0.58 19.65 21.49
N ALA A 126 -1.00 19.54 20.22
CA ALA A 126 -1.39 20.69 19.41
C ALA A 126 -2.68 21.35 19.93
N ALA A 127 -3.67 20.57 20.36
CA ALA A 127 -4.88 21.06 20.99
C ALA A 127 -4.57 21.74 22.34
N ALA A 128 -3.72 21.14 23.18
CA ALA A 128 -3.29 21.74 24.44
C ALA A 128 -2.50 23.04 24.22
N ARG A 129 -1.62 23.10 23.22
CA ARG A 129 -0.90 24.34 22.85
C ARG A 129 -1.86 25.43 22.41
N LYS A 130 -2.84 25.11 21.55
CA LYS A 130 -3.89 26.04 21.11
C LYS A 130 -4.75 26.53 22.27
N ALA A 131 -5.08 25.64 23.22
CA ALA A 131 -5.86 25.97 24.41
C ALA A 131 -5.03 26.72 25.48
N ALA A 132 -3.72 26.55 25.53
CA ALA A 132 -2.83 27.30 26.43
C ALA A 132 -2.53 28.70 25.88
N SER A 133 -2.52 28.88 24.57
CA SER A 133 -2.35 30.20 23.93
C SER A 133 -3.62 31.06 23.95
N ALA A 134 -4.76 30.52 24.37
CA ALA A 134 -6.06 31.19 24.31
C ALA A 134 -6.89 30.95 25.58
N GLY A 135 -7.77 31.90 25.92
CA GLY A 135 -8.69 31.75 27.05
C GLY A 135 -8.04 31.99 28.42
N ARG A 136 -8.62 31.38 29.46
CA ARG A 136 -8.30 31.71 30.88
C ARG A 136 -6.89 31.33 31.32
N TYR A 137 -6.22 30.44 30.57
CA TYR A 137 -4.85 29.99 30.84
C TYR A 137 -3.82 30.70 29.94
N ALA A 138 -4.25 31.68 29.13
CA ALA A 138 -3.33 32.49 28.35
C ALA A 138 -2.43 33.30 29.29
N PRO A 139 -1.11 33.41 28.98
CA PRO A 139 -0.21 34.22 29.79
C PRO A 139 -0.67 35.69 29.78
N PRO A 140 -0.65 36.38 30.94
CA PRO A 140 -1.02 37.79 30.99
C PRO A 140 -0.07 38.63 30.13
N ALA A 141 -0.58 39.75 29.62
CA ALA A 141 0.23 40.68 28.84
C ALA A 141 1.44 41.17 29.68
N PRO A 142 2.62 41.33 29.06
CA PRO A 142 3.79 41.81 29.78
C PRO A 142 3.57 43.22 30.35
N PRO A 143 4.12 43.53 31.53
CA PRO A 143 4.01 44.85 32.13
C PRO A 143 4.62 45.90 31.18
N ARG A 144 3.89 47.00 30.98
CA ARG A 144 4.35 48.12 30.16
C ARG A 144 5.25 49.03 30.98
N LEU A 145 6.36 49.46 30.38
CA LEU A 145 7.18 50.53 30.93
C LEU A 145 6.36 51.83 30.84
N ALA A 146 6.20 52.51 31.98
CA ALA A 146 5.40 53.73 32.06
C ALA A 146 6.14 54.97 31.52
N VAL A 147 7.46 54.86 31.28
CA VAL A 147 8.31 55.94 30.79
C VAL A 147 9.29 55.36 29.79
N ASP A 148 9.19 55.79 28.52
CA ASP A 148 10.17 55.51 27.49
C ASP A 148 11.30 56.55 27.60
N ASN A 149 12.48 56.14 28.08
CA ASN A 149 13.66 57.01 28.23
C ASN A 149 14.40 57.25 26.89
N THR A 150 13.69 57.31 25.77
CA THR A 150 14.29 57.32 24.41
C THR A 150 14.35 58.69 23.75
N THR A 151 14.17 59.78 24.51
CA THR A 151 14.43 61.13 24.00
C THR A 151 15.41 61.83 24.94
N ALA A 152 16.65 61.99 24.44
CA ALA A 152 17.67 62.87 24.99
C ALA A 152 17.57 64.25 24.34
#